data_AF-A0A955EU68-F1
#
_entry.id   AF-A0A955EU68-F1
#
_cell.length_a   1.000
_cell.length_b   1.000
_cell.length_c   1.000
_cell.angle_alpha   90.00
_cell.angle_beta   90.00
_cell.angle_gamma   90.00
#
_symmetry.space_group_name_H-M   'P 1'
#
loop_
_entity.id
_entity.type
_entity.pdbx_description
1 polymer ?
#
loop_
_entity_poly.entity_id
_entity_poly.type
_entity_poly.pdbx_seq_one_letter_code
_entity_poly.pdbx_strand_id
1 'polypeptide(L)'
;DVIGVLQKLGADVVYCDPFVESDDPIADLAPRVAGSPADLAAADCTVIVTDHRNFDPKVIVEHSRRVVDARNLTKDIDAPGKIRRL
;
A
#
# COMPACT_ATOMS: atom_id res chain seq x y z
N ASP A 1 -11.37 0.15 -9.85
CA ASP A 1 -9.93 -0.12 -9.80
C ASP A 1 -9.23 1.08 -9.18
N VAL A 2 -8.38 0.86 -8.17
CA VAL A 2 -7.64 1.93 -7.46
C VAL A 2 -6.37 2.30 -8.23
N ILE A 3 -5.66 1.32 -8.80
CA ILE A 3 -4.38 1.54 -9.50
C ILE A 3 -4.60 2.44 -10.72
N GLY A 4 -5.54 2.09 -11.60
CA GLY A 4 -5.82 2.86 -12.80
C GLY A 4 -6.37 4.27 -12.52
N VAL A 5 -7.04 4.50 -11.39
CA VAL A 5 -7.48 5.85 -11.01
C VAL A 5 -6.29 6.70 -10.57
N LEU A 6 -5.39 6.16 -9.74
CA LEU A 6 -4.19 6.88 -9.29
C LEU A 6 -3.27 7.21 -10.48
N GLN A 7 -3.08 6.28 -11.40
CA GLN A 7 -2.29 6.51 -12.62
C GLN A 7 -2.90 7.59 -13.51
N LYS A 8 -4.23 7.62 -13.68
CA LYS A 8 -4.93 8.70 -14.41
C LYS A 8 -4.77 10.07 -13.77
N LEU A 9 -4.54 10.12 -12.46
CA LEU A 9 -4.24 11.33 -11.72
C LEU A 9 -2.74 11.69 -11.75
N GLY A 10 -1.91 10.91 -12.44
CA GLY A 10 -0.48 11.16 -12.62
C GLY A 10 0.42 10.58 -11.52
N ALA A 11 -0.07 9.61 -10.73
CA ALA A 11 0.75 8.94 -9.73
C ALA A 11 1.60 7.82 -10.36
N ASP A 12 2.85 7.71 -9.91
CA ASP A 12 3.69 6.53 -10.10
C ASP A 12 3.29 5.45 -9.10
N VAL A 13 2.70 4.36 -9.60
CA VAL A 13 2.12 3.30 -8.76
C VAL A 13 2.94 2.03 -8.87
N VAL A 14 3.28 1.47 -7.71
CA VAL A 14 3.74 0.08 -7.55
C VAL A 14 2.77 -0.64 -6.62
N TYR A 15 2.69 -1.97 -6.71
CA TYR A 15 1.81 -2.75 -5.85
C TYR A 15 2.56 -3.87 -5.12
N CYS A 16 2.02 -4.29 -3.98
CA CYS A 16 2.50 -5.44 -3.24
C CYS A 16 1.30 -6.31 -2.86
N ASP A 17 1.24 -7.51 -3.42
CA ASP A 17 0.27 -8.53 -3.03
C ASP A 17 0.97 -9.90 -3.11
N PRO A 18 1.09 -10.67 -2.01
CA PRO A 18 1.72 -11.97 -2.03
C PRO A 18 0.91 -13.04 -2.78
N PHE A 19 -0.39 -12.84 -2.98
CA PHE A 19 -1.30 -13.82 -3.59
C PHE A 19 -1.54 -13.58 -5.08
N VAL A 20 -1.04 -12.48 -5.62
CA VAL A 20 -1.08 -12.20 -7.06
C VAL A 20 0.01 -13.02 -7.75
N GLU A 21 -0.39 -13.83 -8.72
CA GLU A 21 0.52 -14.56 -9.59
C GLU A 21 0.99 -13.68 -10.76
N SER A 22 2.05 -14.10 -11.46
CA SER A 22 2.70 -13.28 -12.50
C SER A 22 1.85 -13.09 -13.76
N ASP A 23 0.83 -13.93 -13.96
CA ASP A 23 -0.13 -13.91 -15.07
C ASP A 23 -1.46 -13.24 -14.72
N ASP A 24 -1.57 -12.67 -13.50
CA ASP A 24 -2.75 -11.92 -13.09
C ASP A 24 -2.85 -10.59 -13.85
N PRO A 25 -4.04 -10.18 -14.34
CA PRO A 25 -4.24 -8.89 -15.01
C PRO A 25 -3.75 -7.67 -14.22
N ILE A 26 -3.64 -7.74 -12.89
CA ILE A 26 -3.10 -6.64 -12.09
C ILE A 26 -1.59 -6.45 -12.30
N ALA A 27 -0.86 -7.50 -12.69
CA ALA A 27 0.57 -7.43 -12.99
C ALA A 27 0.86 -6.58 -14.24
N ASP A 28 -0.12 -6.45 -15.15
CA ASP A 28 -0.04 -5.57 -16.32
C ASP A 28 -0.32 -4.10 -15.98
N LEU A 29 -0.93 -3.81 -14.82
CA LEU A 29 -1.32 -2.45 -14.45
C LEU A 29 -0.18 -1.66 -13.81
N ALA A 30 0.65 -2.28 -12.97
CA ALA A 30 1.72 -1.61 -12.24
C ALA A 30 2.84 -2.59 -11.90
N PRO A 31 4.09 -2.13 -11.67
CA PRO A 31 5.15 -3.01 -11.21
C PRO A 31 4.88 -3.56 -9.81
N ARG A 32 5.16 -4.86 -9.61
CA ARG A 32 5.13 -5.51 -8.30
C ARG A 32 6.41 -5.22 -7.52
N VAL A 33 6.28 -4.93 -6.23
CA VAL A 33 7.38 -4.82 -5.26
C VAL A 33 7.21 -5.79 -4.09
N ALA A 34 8.28 -6.00 -3.34
CA ALA A 34 8.29 -6.91 -2.19
C ALA A 34 7.51 -6.37 -0.99
N GLY A 35 7.24 -5.05 -0.93
CA GLY A 35 6.64 -4.41 0.23
C GLY A 35 7.63 -4.31 1.40
N SER A 36 8.92 -4.27 1.09
CA SER A 36 9.99 -4.14 2.07
C SER A 36 9.97 -2.75 2.74
N PRO A 37 10.61 -2.58 3.90
CA PRO A 37 10.82 -1.26 4.50
C PRO A 37 11.38 -0.21 3.54
N ALA A 38 12.25 -0.61 2.60
CA ALA A 38 12.81 0.28 1.60
C ALA A 38 11.75 0.73 0.58
N ASP A 39 10.89 -0.19 0.12
CA ASP A 39 9.79 0.12 -0.80
C ASP A 39 8.80 1.11 -0.14
N LEU A 40 8.45 0.87 1.13
CA LEU A 40 7.57 1.73 1.92
C LEU A 40 8.16 3.14 2.13
N ALA A 41 9.46 3.24 2.38
CA ALA A 41 10.13 4.52 2.59
C ALA A 41 10.35 5.33 1.29
N ALA A 42 10.43 4.63 0.15
CA ALA A 42 10.52 5.23 -1.17
C ALA A 42 9.19 5.87 -1.61
N ALA A 43 8.05 5.30 -1.18
CA ALA A 43 6.74 5.82 -1.51
C ALA A 43 6.39 7.10 -0.72
N ASP A 44 5.76 8.06 -1.39
CA ASP A 44 5.19 9.24 -0.73
C ASP A 44 3.91 8.92 0.06
N CYS A 45 3.17 7.90 -0.39
CA CYS A 45 1.94 7.44 0.24
C CYS A 45 1.74 5.94 0.04
N THR A 46 1.50 5.22 1.13
CA THR A 46 1.11 3.80 1.12
C THR A 46 -0.41 3.70 1.26
N VAL A 47 -1.08 2.98 0.36
CA VAL A 47 -2.54 2.79 0.40
C VAL A 47 -2.87 1.33 0.70
N ILE A 48 -3.57 1.09 1.80
CA ILE A 48 -4.01 -0.25 2.20
C ILE A 48 -5.39 -0.48 1.60
N VAL A 49 -5.44 -1.28 0.52
CA VAL A 49 -6.65 -1.60 -0.24
C VAL A 49 -7.14 -3.03 -0.04
N THR A 50 -6.35 -3.88 0.60
CA THR A 50 -6.70 -5.28 0.94
C THR A 50 -6.20 -5.58 2.34
N ASP A 51 -7.03 -6.26 3.13
CA ASP A 51 -6.67 -6.71 4.49
C ASP A 51 -5.96 -8.06 4.42
N HIS A 52 -4.68 -8.03 4.07
CA HIS A 52 -3.84 -9.22 4.13
C HIS A 52 -3.27 -9.37 5.53
N ARG A 53 -3.70 -10.41 6.26
CA ARG A 53 -3.17 -10.76 7.60
C ARG A 53 -1.65 -11.01 7.62
N ASN A 54 -1.04 -11.16 6.46
CA ASN A 54 0.39 -11.37 6.26
C ASN A 54 1.22 -10.10 6.49
N PHE A 55 0.60 -8.92 6.52
CA PHE A 55 1.33 -7.67 6.75
C PHE A 55 1.24 -7.24 8.21
N ASP A 56 2.39 -6.84 8.78
CA ASP A 56 2.44 -6.18 10.08
C ASP A 56 2.10 -4.69 9.91
N PRO A 57 0.96 -4.22 10.44
CA PRO A 57 0.59 -2.81 10.33
C PRO A 57 1.62 -1.88 10.98
N LYS A 58 2.39 -2.34 11.98
CA LYS A 58 3.45 -1.54 12.60
C LYS A 58 4.58 -1.28 11.62
N VAL A 59 5.03 -2.31 10.90
CA VAL A 59 6.08 -2.17 9.86
C VAL A 59 5.62 -1.21 8.77
N ILE A 60 4.38 -1.35 8.30
CA ILE A 60 3.80 -0.45 7.30
C ILE A 60 3.83 0.99 7.81
N VAL A 61 3.28 1.24 8.99
CA VAL A 61 3.19 2.60 9.54
C VAL A 61 4.56 3.16 9.88
N GLU A 62 5.50 2.37 10.39
CA GLU A 62 6.85 2.81 10.76
C GLU A 62 7.61 3.33 9.53
N HIS A 63 7.65 2.54 8.45
CA HIS A 63 8.49 2.85 7.29
C HIS A 63 7.83 3.71 6.21
N SER A 64 6.49 3.80 6.18
CA SER A 64 5.80 4.67 5.23
C SER A 64 5.93 6.15 5.61
N ARG A 65 5.86 7.07 4.64
CA ARG A 65 5.78 8.52 4.92
C ARG A 65 4.37 8.94 5.32
N ARG A 66 3.37 8.46 4.59
CA ARG A 66 1.93 8.61 4.85
C ARG A 66 1.23 7.28 4.59
N VAL A 67 0.15 7.02 5.33
CA VAL A 67 -0.67 5.82 5.15
C VAL A 67 -2.13 6.23 4.94
N VAL A 68 -2.74 5.74 3.86
CA VAL A 68 -4.20 5.78 3.67
C VAL A 68 -4.73 4.36 3.90
N ASP A 69 -5.54 4.20 4.93
CA ASP A 69 -6.07 2.90 5.33
C ASP A 69 -7.56 2.81 5.02
N ALA A 70 -7.90 2.08 3.96
CA ALA A 70 -9.28 1.83 3.54
C ALA A 70 -9.85 0.51 4.11
N ARG A 71 -9.07 -0.21 4.94
CA ARG A 71 -9.39 -1.55 5.45
C ARG A 71 -9.37 -1.66 6.96
N ASN A 72 -9.05 -0.58 7.66
CA ASN A 72 -8.95 -0.52 9.11
C ASN A 72 -7.87 -1.47 9.68
N LEU A 73 -6.83 -1.76 8.89
CA LEU A 73 -5.70 -2.62 9.28
C LEU A 73 -4.86 -1.95 10.39
N THR A 74 -4.83 -0.63 10.43
CA THR A 74 -4.03 0.18 11.37
C THR A 74 -4.79 0.61 12.62
N LYS A 75 -5.97 0.04 12.90
CA LYS A 75 -6.90 0.52 13.95
C LYS A 75 -6.28 0.69 15.35
N ASP A 76 -5.32 -0.17 15.70
CA ASP A 76 -4.69 -0.20 17.02
C ASP A 76 -3.36 0.58 17.08
N ILE A 77 -3.04 1.38 16.05
CA ILE A 77 -1.80 2.16 15.96
C ILE A 77 -2.08 3.64 16.15
N ASP A 78 -1.42 4.24 17.15
CA ASP A 78 -1.42 5.69 17.33
C ASP A 78 -0.24 6.33 16.59
N ALA A 79 -0.56 7.06 15.52
CA ALA A 79 0.41 7.80 14.71
C ALA A 79 -0.27 9.06 14.12
N PRO A 80 -0.49 10.10 14.96
CA PRO A 80 -1.28 11.27 14.59
C PRO A 80 -0.68 12.00 13.39
N GLY A 81 -1.54 12.38 12.45
CA GLY A 81 -1.15 13.03 11.19
C GLY A 81 -0.52 12.09 10.16
N LYS A 82 0.02 10.93 10.54
CA LYS A 82 0.66 9.98 9.61
C LYS A 82 -0.36 9.08 8.89
N ILE A 83 -1.40 8.67 9.59
CA ILE A 83 -2.44 7.75 9.09
C ILE A 83 -3.73 8.51 8.79
N ARG A 84 -4.30 8.28 7.61
CA ARG A 84 -5.66 8.66 7.24
C ARG A 84 -6.51 7.40 7.07
N ARG A 85 -7.42 7.16 8.01
CA ARG A 85 -8.41 6.06 7.92
C ARG A 85 -9.66 6.56 7.19
N LEU A 86 -10.27 5.70 6.36
CA LEU A 86 -11.51 5.98 5.64
C LEU A 86 -12.72 5.30 6.29
#